data_AF-F0WDN6-F1
#
_entry.id   AF-F0WDN6-F1
#
_cell.length_a   1.000
_cell.length_b   1.000
_cell.length_c   1.000
_cell.angle_alpha   90.00
_cell.angle_beta   90.00
_cell.angle_gamma   90.00
#
_symmetry.space_group_name_H-M   'P 1'
#
loop_
_entity.id
_entity.type
_entity.pdbx_description
1 polymer ?
#
loop_
_entity_poly.entity_id
_entity_poly.type
_entity_poly.pdbx_seq_one_letter_code
_entity_poly.pdbx_strand_id
1 'polypeptide(L)'
;MTRVLLHEWLDELNEHMKKEGRHILLLLDNASAHCAEKLLSNVEIEMLPPNTTSVLQPMDAGVIACLKAYFHRRQGCHAVDVADSVIDDEEKSTKDIYKVDVLQAMHWCRDAWESVTQSTIANCWKHTGIIPEDLPMDLQFRIRQMGKFEIGGIKSDPKVLFKELTKKEAQFNESYLKRKFLKNALGSSNQ
;
A
#
# COMPACT_ATOMS: atom_id res chain seq x y z
N MET A 1 10.27 1.54 11.94
CA MET A 1 10.66 0.13 12.07
C MET A 1 12.17 0.03 12.00
N THR A 2 12.81 -0.77 12.85
CA THR A 2 14.26 -1.04 12.75
C THR A 2 14.51 -2.20 11.80
N ARG A 3 15.73 -2.34 11.28
CA ARG A 3 16.09 -3.48 10.42
C ARG A 3 15.86 -4.83 11.12
N VAL A 4 16.19 -4.91 12.41
CA VAL A 4 16.02 -6.14 13.21
C VAL A 4 14.55 -6.57 13.26
N LEU A 5 13.66 -5.63 13.61
CA LEU A 5 12.22 -5.90 13.66
C LEU A 5 11.65 -6.26 12.28
N LEU A 6 12.13 -5.62 11.21
CA LEU A 6 11.73 -6.01 9.85
C LEU A 6 12.16 -7.45 9.53
N HIS A 7 13.38 -7.83 9.89
CA HIS A 7 13.88 -9.18 9.62
C HIS A 7 13.10 -10.26 10.38
N GLU A 8 12.75 -10.02 11.65
CA GLU A 8 11.90 -10.90 12.45
C GLU A 8 10.51 -11.04 11.80
N TRP A 9 9.89 -9.91 11.45
CA TRP A 9 8.60 -9.92 10.76
C TRP A 9 8.65 -10.64 9.40
N LEU A 10 9.74 -10.50 8.64
CA LEU A 10 9.93 -11.21 7.36
C LEU A 10 10.04 -12.74 7.55
N ASP A 11 10.64 -13.21 8.64
CA ASP A 11 10.68 -14.65 8.95
C ASP A 11 9.28 -15.16 9.27
N GLU A 12 8.53 -14.44 10.10
CA GLU A 12 7.15 -14.79 10.44
C GLU A 12 6.26 -14.81 9.20
N LEU A 13 6.37 -13.80 8.33
CA LEU A 13 5.64 -13.75 7.07
C LEU A 13 6.00 -14.93 6.18
N ASN A 14 7.28 -15.26 6.04
CA ASN A 14 7.72 -16.37 5.20
C ASN A 14 7.23 -17.72 5.71
N GLU A 15 7.29 -17.96 7.03
CA GLU A 15 6.72 -19.17 7.63
C GLU A 15 5.20 -19.25 7.48
N HIS A 16 4.51 -18.10 7.56
CA HIS A 16 3.08 -18.04 7.29
C HIS A 16 2.77 -18.41 5.83
N MET A 17 3.48 -17.84 4.87
CA MET A 17 3.31 -18.15 3.44
C MET A 17 3.64 -19.62 3.13
N LYS A 18 4.66 -20.20 3.78
CA LYS A 18 4.96 -21.64 3.70
C LYS A 18 3.79 -22.50 4.14
N LYS A 19 3.22 -22.19 5.32
CA LYS A 19 2.08 -22.94 5.88
C LYS A 19 0.85 -22.86 4.97
N GLU A 20 0.64 -21.72 4.32
CA GLU A 20 -0.43 -21.54 3.33
C GLU A 20 -0.10 -22.13 1.94
N GLY A 21 1.13 -22.60 1.71
CA GLY A 21 1.57 -23.09 0.40
C GLY A 21 1.65 -21.99 -0.67
N ARG A 22 1.88 -20.74 -0.28
CA ARG A 22 1.90 -19.57 -1.16
C ARG A 22 3.30 -19.07 -1.42
N HIS A 23 3.51 -18.53 -2.61
CA HIS A 23 4.67 -17.73 -2.97
C HIS A 23 4.19 -16.32 -3.31
N ILE A 24 4.81 -15.30 -2.70
CA ILE A 24 4.43 -13.90 -2.87
C ILE A 24 5.64 -13.03 -3.25
N LEU A 25 5.36 -11.94 -3.95
CA LEU A 25 6.29 -10.84 -4.17
C LEU A 25 5.92 -9.68 -3.23
N LEU A 26 6.87 -9.28 -2.38
CA LEU A 26 6.76 -8.16 -1.46
C LEU A 26 7.51 -6.95 -2.05
N LEU A 27 6.77 -5.89 -2.35
CA LEU A 27 7.32 -4.63 -2.83
C LEU A 27 7.60 -3.69 -1.64
N LEU A 28 8.84 -3.24 -1.52
CA LEU A 28 9.27 -2.32 -0.45
C LEU A 28 9.77 -1.00 -1.04
N ASP A 29 9.55 0.10 -0.33
CA ASP A 29 10.15 1.40 -0.65
C ASP A 29 11.60 1.47 -0.15
N ASN A 30 12.34 2.48 -0.59
CA ASN A 30 13.77 2.63 -0.28
C ASN A 30 14.08 3.21 1.12
N ALA A 31 13.24 2.93 2.12
CA ALA A 31 13.52 3.33 3.49
C ALA A 31 14.81 2.64 3.99
N SER A 32 15.61 3.33 4.80
CA SER A 32 16.92 2.83 5.27
C SER A 32 16.84 1.52 6.07
N ALA A 33 15.70 1.28 6.73
CA ALA A 33 15.41 0.05 7.44
C ALA A 33 15.12 -1.14 6.51
N HIS A 34 14.71 -0.88 5.26
CA HIS A 34 14.26 -1.87 4.27
C HIS A 34 15.39 -2.43 3.40
N CYS A 35 16.65 -2.14 3.74
CA CYS A 35 17.82 -2.75 3.11
C CYS A 35 17.95 -4.21 3.55
N ALA A 36 17.02 -5.05 3.08
CA ALA A 36 16.87 -6.44 3.45
C ALA A 36 17.31 -7.33 2.27
N GLU A 37 18.63 -7.50 2.13
CA GLU A 37 19.16 -8.63 1.37
C GLU A 37 18.98 -9.90 2.21
N LYS A 38 17.75 -10.42 2.22
CA LYS A 38 17.38 -11.64 2.95
C LYS A 38 16.84 -12.67 1.97
N LEU A 39 17.44 -13.86 1.98
CA LEU A 39 16.96 -14.99 1.21
C LEU A 39 15.83 -15.67 1.98
N LEU A 40 14.64 -15.69 1.38
CA LEU A 40 13.43 -16.30 1.90
C LEU A 40 12.90 -17.26 0.84
N SER A 41 12.26 -18.35 1.26
CA SER A 41 11.84 -19.41 0.33
C SER A 41 10.50 -19.13 -0.35
N ASN A 42 9.61 -18.40 0.32
CA ASN A 42 8.21 -18.19 -0.08
C ASN A 42 7.85 -16.72 -0.24
N VAL A 43 8.73 -15.83 0.21
CA VAL A 43 8.59 -14.38 0.05
C VAL A 43 9.76 -13.90 -0.78
N GLU A 44 9.47 -13.31 -1.92
CA GLU A 44 10.46 -12.63 -2.72
C GLU A 44 10.37 -11.13 -2.47
N ILE A 45 11.49 -10.46 -2.27
CA ILE A 45 11.51 -9.02 -1.98
C ILE A 45 12.06 -8.30 -3.21
N GLU A 46 11.33 -7.28 -3.67
CA GLU A 46 11.81 -6.36 -4.70
C GLU A 46 11.63 -4.91 -4.20
N MET A 47 12.69 -4.13 -4.36
CA MET A 47 12.70 -2.71 -3.97
C MET A 47 12.12 -1.87 -5.11
N LEU A 48 11.23 -0.95 -4.77
CA LEU A 48 10.75 0.04 -5.72
C LEU A 48 11.91 0.95 -6.16
N PRO A 49 11.87 1.53 -7.38
CA PRO A 49 12.87 2.50 -7.78
C PRO A 49 12.96 3.71 -6.82
N PRO A 50 14.13 4.36 -6.72
CA PRO A 50 14.26 5.58 -5.92
C PRO A 50 13.32 6.68 -6.40
N ASN A 51 12.77 7.46 -5.45
CA ASN A 51 11.89 8.61 -5.72
C ASN A 51 10.58 8.30 -6.46
N THR A 52 10.13 7.04 -6.50
CA THR A 52 8.86 6.67 -7.12
C THR A 52 7.75 6.37 -6.13
N THR A 53 7.97 6.56 -4.83
CA THR A 53 7.05 6.17 -3.75
C THR A 53 5.64 6.70 -3.96
N SER A 54 5.50 8.00 -4.27
CA SER A 54 4.19 8.64 -4.48
C SER A 54 3.45 8.17 -5.73
N VAL A 55 4.12 7.48 -6.66
CA VAL A 55 3.55 7.04 -7.94
C VAL A 55 3.32 5.53 -7.94
N LEU A 56 4.31 4.77 -7.49
CA LEU A 56 4.33 3.31 -7.58
C LEU A 56 3.94 2.62 -6.28
N GLN A 57 4.00 3.26 -5.11
CA GLN A 57 3.65 2.58 -3.87
C GLN A 57 2.14 2.69 -3.59
N PRO A 58 1.37 1.59 -3.62
CA PRO A 58 -0.09 1.65 -3.45
C PRO A 58 -0.53 2.19 -2.09
N MET A 59 0.29 1.98 -1.07
CA MET A 59 0.05 2.53 0.27
C MET A 59 0.03 4.06 0.26
N ASP A 60 0.97 4.67 -0.45
CA ASP A 60 1.08 6.12 -0.61
C ASP A 60 0.13 6.68 -1.68
N ALA A 61 -0.27 5.84 -2.64
CA ALA A 61 -1.22 6.20 -3.69
C ALA A 61 -2.68 6.38 -3.20
N GLY A 62 -2.99 6.01 -1.95
CA GLY A 62 -4.30 6.34 -1.37
C GLY A 62 -4.71 5.55 -0.13
N VAL A 63 -4.14 4.36 0.12
CA VAL A 63 -4.56 3.52 1.26
C VAL A 63 -4.29 4.23 2.58
N ILE A 64 -3.11 4.82 2.77
CA ILE A 64 -2.76 5.56 4.00
C ILE A 64 -3.65 6.80 4.16
N ALA A 65 -3.92 7.52 3.08
CA ALA A 65 -4.80 8.69 3.12
C ALA A 65 -6.22 8.31 3.54
N CYS A 66 -6.75 7.21 2.98
CA CYS A 66 -8.05 6.66 3.34
C CYS A 66 -8.11 6.22 4.82
N LEU A 67 -7.10 5.49 5.28
CA LEU A 67 -6.98 5.08 6.68
C LEU A 67 -6.96 6.29 7.63
N LYS A 68 -6.15 7.31 7.33
CA LYS A 68 -6.08 8.56 8.12
C LYS A 68 -7.42 9.28 8.17
N ALA A 69 -8.16 9.34 7.05
CA ALA A 69 -9.47 9.96 7.02
C ALA A 69 -10.47 9.26 7.95
N TYR A 70 -10.50 7.92 7.96
CA TYR A 70 -11.35 7.16 8.88
C TYR A 70 -10.92 7.31 10.34
N PHE A 71 -9.61 7.33 10.61
CA PHE A 71 -9.08 7.58 11.95
C PHE A 71 -9.51 8.96 12.47
N HIS A 72 -9.29 10.02 11.69
CA HIS A 72 -9.64 11.39 12.08
C HIS A 72 -11.14 11.59 12.22
N ARG A 73 -11.96 10.90 11.42
CA ARG A 73 -13.41 10.90 11.61
C ARG A 73 -13.79 10.38 13.00
N ARG A 74 -13.17 9.29 13.47
CA ARG A 74 -13.42 8.74 14.81
C ARG A 74 -12.94 9.67 15.91
N GLN A 75 -11.75 10.24 15.75
CA GLN A 75 -11.23 11.25 16.65
C GLN A 75 -12.17 12.47 16.77
N GLY A 76 -12.72 12.93 15.65
CA GLY A 76 -13.69 14.02 15.61
C GLY A 76 -14.99 13.67 16.31
N CYS A 77 -15.57 12.49 16.06
CA CYS A 77 -16.77 12.03 16.76
C CYS A 77 -16.55 11.96 18.28
N HIS A 78 -15.43 11.41 18.72
CA HIS A 78 -15.09 11.35 20.13
C HIS A 78 -14.98 12.73 20.77
N ALA A 79 -14.34 13.69 20.09
CA ALA A 79 -14.23 15.05 20.61
C ALA A 79 -15.60 15.71 20.78
N VAL A 80 -16.56 15.45 19.88
CA VAL A 80 -17.95 15.90 20.00
C VAL A 80 -18.64 15.22 21.19
N ASP A 81 -18.53 13.90 21.32
CA ASP A 81 -19.15 13.16 22.43
C ASP A 81 -18.63 13.64 23.80
N VAL A 82 -17.33 13.92 23.90
CA VAL A 82 -16.72 14.48 25.11
C VAL A 82 -17.22 15.90 25.35
N ALA A 83 -17.27 16.74 24.32
CA ALA A 83 -17.78 18.11 24.44
C ALA A 83 -19.23 18.12 24.95
N ASP A 84 -20.11 17.29 24.38
CA ASP A 84 -21.51 17.17 24.80
C ASP A 84 -21.65 16.71 26.26
N SER A 85 -20.73 15.86 26.74
CA SER A 85 -20.73 15.37 28.13
C SER A 85 -20.30 16.39 29.19
N VAL A 86 -19.72 17.53 28.79
CA VAL A 86 -19.18 18.56 29.71
C VAL A 86 -19.96 19.89 29.65
N ILE A 87 -21.00 19.99 28.82
CA ILE A 87 -21.79 21.23 28.63
C ILE A 87 -22.43 21.72 29.94
N ASP A 88 -22.80 20.80 30.85
CA ASP A 88 -23.51 21.13 32.09
C ASP A 88 -22.60 21.23 33.33
N ASP A 89 -21.28 21.13 33.17
CA ASP A 89 -20.34 20.95 34.29
C ASP A 89 -19.13 21.90 34.13
N GLU A 90 -19.25 23.13 34.65
CA GLU A 90 -18.27 24.22 34.48
C GLU A 90 -16.83 23.81 34.87
N GLU A 91 -16.69 22.93 35.87
CA GLU A 91 -15.41 22.40 36.37
C GLU A 91 -14.73 21.44 35.37
N LYS A 92 -15.50 20.76 34.50
CA LYS A 92 -14.99 19.85 33.45
C LYS A 92 -14.74 20.52 32.10
N SER A 93 -15.17 21.77 31.90
CA SER A 93 -15.03 22.51 30.63
C SER A 93 -13.57 22.74 30.19
N THR A 94 -12.61 22.53 31.09
CA THR A 94 -11.16 22.65 30.82
C THR A 94 -10.51 21.35 30.31
N LYS A 95 -11.29 20.26 30.13
CA LYS A 95 -10.76 19.02 29.57
C LYS A 95 -10.39 19.20 28.10
N ASP A 96 -9.15 18.83 27.76
CA ASP A 96 -8.72 18.65 26.37
C ASP A 96 -9.55 17.54 25.73
N ILE A 97 -10.50 17.93 24.87
CA ILE A 97 -11.44 17.04 24.18
C ILE A 97 -10.75 16.10 23.17
N TYR A 98 -9.48 16.36 22.84
CA TYR A 98 -8.68 15.50 21.96
C TYR A 98 -7.78 14.54 22.74
N LYS A 99 -7.73 14.66 24.07
CA LYS A 99 -6.91 13.79 24.90
C LYS A 99 -7.49 12.38 24.91
N VAL A 100 -6.74 11.46 24.32
CA VAL A 100 -7.05 10.03 24.32
C VAL A 100 -5.86 9.20 24.77
N ASP A 101 -6.14 8.06 25.37
CA ASP A 101 -5.11 7.08 25.68
C ASP A 101 -4.70 6.26 24.43
N VAL A 102 -3.59 5.55 24.56
CA VAL A 102 -3.02 4.75 23.46
C VAL A 102 -3.95 3.59 23.09
N LEU A 103 -4.69 3.01 24.04
CA LEU A 103 -5.61 1.90 23.78
C LEU A 103 -6.77 2.35 22.90
N GLN A 104 -7.34 3.51 23.18
CA GLN A 104 -8.40 4.11 22.40
C GLN A 104 -7.91 4.45 20.98
N ALA A 105 -6.70 5.00 20.85
CA ALA A 105 -6.08 5.25 19.56
C ALA A 105 -5.85 3.94 18.77
N MET A 106 -5.42 2.86 19.44
CA MET A 106 -5.27 1.54 18.80
C MET A 106 -6.61 0.98 18.30
N HIS A 107 -7.69 1.13 19.09
CA HIS A 107 -9.03 0.75 18.65
C HIS A 107 -9.48 1.55 17.42
N TRP A 108 -9.23 2.86 17.40
CA TRP A 108 -9.54 3.67 16.22
C TRP A 108 -8.72 3.27 15.00
N CYS A 109 -7.43 2.95 15.17
CA CYS A 109 -6.60 2.45 14.08
C CYS A 109 -7.14 1.14 13.50
N ARG A 110 -7.51 0.17 14.36
CA ARG A 110 -8.14 -1.08 13.94
C ARG A 110 -9.43 -0.82 13.18
N ASP A 111 -10.35 -0.07 13.78
CA ASP A 111 -11.66 0.15 13.18
C ASP A 111 -11.57 0.99 11.89
N ALA A 112 -10.59 1.90 11.80
CA ALA A 112 -10.29 2.64 10.58
C ALA A 112 -9.76 1.72 9.49
N TRP A 113 -8.89 0.75 9.83
CA TRP A 113 -8.40 -0.26 8.90
C TRP A 113 -9.52 -1.16 8.38
N GLU A 114 -10.42 -1.60 9.27
CA GLU A 114 -11.62 -2.38 8.87
C GLU A 114 -12.58 -1.58 7.98
N SER A 115 -12.53 -0.25 8.04
CA SER A 115 -13.32 0.63 7.17
C SER A 115 -12.70 0.83 5.78
N VAL A 116 -11.40 0.53 5.60
CA VAL A 116 -10.75 0.56 4.28
C VAL A 116 -11.24 -0.62 3.46
N THR A 117 -11.94 -0.31 2.37
CA THR A 117 -12.56 -1.35 1.53
C THR A 117 -11.54 -2.04 0.61
N GLN A 118 -11.80 -3.30 0.28
CA GLN A 118 -10.99 -4.04 -0.70
C GLN A 118 -10.94 -3.33 -2.07
N SER A 119 -12.03 -2.67 -2.47
CA SER A 119 -12.08 -1.88 -3.72
C SER A 119 -11.17 -0.65 -3.64
N THR A 120 -11.07 0.01 -2.49
CA THR A 120 -10.13 1.13 -2.30
C THR A 120 -8.70 0.66 -2.47
N ILE A 121 -8.34 -0.47 -1.84
CA ILE A 121 -7.01 -1.07 -1.99
C ILE A 121 -6.76 -1.41 -3.47
N ALA A 122 -7.67 -2.15 -4.11
CA ALA A 122 -7.53 -2.53 -5.52
C ALA A 122 -7.39 -1.32 -6.45
N ASN A 123 -8.16 -0.26 -6.22
CA ASN A 123 -8.07 0.98 -7.00
C ASN A 123 -6.71 1.69 -6.81
N CYS A 124 -6.15 1.68 -5.59
CA CYS A 124 -4.80 2.22 -5.36
C CYS A 124 -3.75 1.43 -6.16
N TRP A 125 -3.82 0.10 -6.14
CA TRP A 125 -2.92 -0.74 -6.95
C TRP A 125 -3.07 -0.51 -8.45
N LYS A 126 -4.31 -0.38 -8.96
CA LYS A 126 -4.55 -0.02 -10.37
C LYS A 126 -3.99 1.35 -10.72
N HIS A 127 -4.19 2.33 -9.83
CA HIS A 127 -3.69 3.69 -10.01
C HIS A 127 -2.17 3.75 -10.12
N THR A 128 -1.46 2.85 -9.42
CA THR A 128 0.01 2.76 -9.51
C THR A 128 0.52 2.17 -10.82
N GLY A 129 -0.34 1.59 -11.67
CA GLY A 129 0.06 0.92 -12.91
C GLY A 129 0.62 -0.50 -12.73
N ILE A 130 1.02 -0.88 -11.51
CA ILE A 130 1.57 -2.20 -11.18
C ILE A 130 0.60 -3.34 -11.55
N ILE A 131 -0.70 -3.11 -11.35
CA ILE A 131 -1.75 -4.06 -11.73
C ILE A 131 -2.51 -3.48 -12.94
N PRO A 132 -2.63 -4.22 -14.06
CA PRO A 132 -3.40 -3.77 -15.22
C PRO A 132 -4.84 -3.35 -14.85
N GLU A 133 -5.32 -2.23 -15.42
CA GLU A 133 -6.70 -1.75 -15.22
C GLU A 133 -7.75 -2.79 -15.60
N ASP A 134 -7.43 -3.59 -16.63
CA ASP A 134 -8.24 -4.69 -17.18
C ASP A 134 -7.65 -6.07 -16.80
N LEU A 135 -7.48 -6.39 -15.52
CA LEU A 135 -7.34 -7.81 -15.15
C LEU A 135 -8.69 -8.49 -15.47
N PRO A 136 -8.80 -9.30 -16.52
CA PRO A 136 -10.06 -9.97 -16.78
C PRO A 136 -10.28 -10.95 -15.62
N MET A 137 -11.54 -11.23 -15.26
CA MET A 137 -11.87 -12.22 -14.22
C MET A 137 -11.18 -13.58 -14.46
N ASP A 138 -10.79 -13.86 -15.70
CA ASP A 138 -9.99 -15.02 -16.07
C ASP A 138 -8.62 -15.06 -15.37
N LEU A 139 -7.95 -13.93 -15.12
CA LEU A 139 -6.64 -13.86 -14.47
C LEU A 139 -6.78 -14.01 -12.96
N GLN A 140 -7.88 -13.53 -12.37
CA GLN A 140 -8.22 -13.84 -10.97
C GLN A 140 -8.50 -15.33 -10.80
N PHE A 141 -9.18 -15.96 -11.76
CA PHE A 141 -9.39 -17.41 -11.78
C PHE A 141 -8.08 -18.17 -12.02
N ARG A 142 -7.20 -17.67 -12.90
CA ARG A 142 -5.89 -18.26 -13.18
C ARG A 142 -4.91 -18.12 -12.02
N ILE A 143 -4.86 -17.01 -11.30
CA ILE A 143 -4.06 -16.87 -10.07
C ILE A 143 -4.57 -17.82 -8.97
N ARG A 144 -5.89 -18.03 -8.90
CA ARG A 144 -6.52 -19.02 -8.01
C ARG A 144 -6.27 -20.48 -8.42
N GLN A 145 -6.00 -20.73 -9.71
CA GLN A 145 -5.71 -22.06 -10.29
C GLN A 145 -4.20 -22.33 -10.52
N MET A 146 -3.33 -21.31 -10.46
CA MET A 146 -1.87 -21.43 -10.59
C MET A 146 -1.21 -22.13 -9.40
N GLY A 147 -1.97 -22.47 -8.36
CA GLY A 147 -1.56 -23.48 -7.38
C GLY A 147 -1.58 -24.92 -7.92
N LYS A 148 -2.04 -25.17 -9.17
CA LYS A 148 -2.25 -26.54 -9.71
C LYS A 148 -1.94 -26.77 -11.20
N PHE A 149 -1.38 -25.84 -11.96
CA PHE A 149 -1.03 -26.12 -13.37
C PHE A 149 0.41 -25.76 -13.71
N GLU A 150 1.25 -26.79 -13.80
CA GLU A 150 2.43 -26.80 -14.65
C GLU A 150 1.97 -26.63 -16.11
N ILE A 151 2.38 -25.54 -16.75
CA ILE A 151 2.23 -25.38 -18.20
C ILE A 151 3.63 -25.41 -18.78
N GLY A 152 3.94 -26.50 -19.48
CA GLY A 152 4.97 -26.61 -20.50
C GLY A 152 6.27 -25.82 -20.26
N GLY A 153 7.16 -26.34 -19.42
CA GLY A 153 8.61 -26.21 -19.60
C GLY A 153 9.25 -24.82 -19.56
N ILE A 154 8.54 -23.73 -19.24
CA ILE A 154 9.17 -22.43 -18.97
C ILE A 154 8.59 -21.87 -17.67
N LYS A 155 9.36 -22.03 -16.58
CA LYS A 155 9.19 -21.27 -15.36
C LYS A 155 9.49 -19.79 -15.67
N SER A 156 8.50 -19.00 -16.07
CA SER A 156 8.69 -17.54 -16.10
C SER A 156 8.69 -17.04 -14.66
N ASP A 157 9.89 -16.85 -14.14
CA ASP A 157 10.21 -16.22 -12.87
C ASP A 157 9.37 -14.93 -12.66
N PRO A 158 8.65 -14.77 -11.53
CA PRO A 158 7.97 -13.54 -11.16
C PRO A 158 8.85 -12.29 -11.27
N LYS A 159 10.17 -12.38 -11.04
CA LYS A 159 11.14 -11.31 -11.29
C LYS A 159 11.22 -10.92 -12.75
N VAL A 160 11.15 -11.88 -13.66
CA VAL A 160 11.18 -11.61 -15.10
C VAL A 160 9.91 -10.90 -15.50
N LEU A 161 8.75 -11.33 -15.00
CA LEU A 161 7.48 -10.64 -15.27
C LEU A 161 7.48 -9.22 -14.69
N PHE A 162 7.92 -9.04 -13.44
CA PHE A 162 8.01 -7.73 -12.80
C PHE A 162 9.07 -6.83 -13.45
N LYS A 163 10.23 -7.37 -13.86
CA LYS A 163 11.25 -6.64 -14.62
C LYS A 163 10.80 -6.26 -16.02
N GLU A 164 10.04 -7.11 -16.70
CA GLU A 164 9.49 -6.78 -18.02
C GLU A 164 8.33 -5.77 -17.92
N LEU A 165 7.51 -5.84 -16.87
CA LEU A 165 6.50 -4.83 -16.55
C LEU A 165 7.14 -3.50 -16.21
N THR A 166 8.16 -3.48 -15.34
CA THR A 166 8.89 -2.25 -14.96
C THR A 166 9.75 -1.69 -16.11
N LYS A 167 10.29 -2.51 -17.02
CA LYS A 167 10.97 -2.03 -18.25
C LYS A 167 9.98 -1.41 -19.24
N LYS A 168 8.83 -2.06 -19.47
CA LYS A 168 7.77 -1.51 -20.32
C LYS A 168 7.16 -0.25 -19.70
N GLU A 169 7.00 -0.22 -18.38
CA GLU A 169 6.59 0.97 -17.63
C GLU A 169 7.67 2.04 -17.59
N ALA A 170 8.97 1.73 -17.58
CA ALA A 170 10.03 2.73 -17.66
C ALA A 170 10.01 3.42 -19.04
N GLN A 171 9.79 2.66 -20.12
CA GLN A 171 9.58 3.22 -21.46
C GLN A 171 8.26 3.98 -21.60
N PHE A 172 7.18 3.49 -20.97
CA PHE A 172 5.88 4.14 -20.95
C PHE A 172 5.87 5.40 -20.08
N ASN A 173 6.50 5.40 -18.91
CA ASN A 173 6.64 6.53 -18.01
C ASN A 173 7.63 7.57 -18.56
N GLU A 174 8.72 7.19 -19.24
CA GLU A 174 9.51 8.16 -20.01
C GLU A 174 8.65 8.85 -21.07
N SER A 175 7.82 8.10 -21.80
CA SER A 175 6.95 8.63 -22.85
C SER A 175 5.79 9.47 -22.29
N TYR A 176 5.24 9.07 -21.14
CA TYR A 176 4.16 9.76 -20.43
C TYR A 176 4.67 11.04 -19.76
N LEU A 177 5.83 10.98 -19.07
CA LEU A 177 6.50 12.14 -18.52
C LEU A 177 6.97 13.08 -19.63
N LYS A 178 7.60 12.60 -20.72
CA LYS A 178 7.94 13.44 -21.88
C LYS A 178 6.70 14.12 -22.48
N ARG A 179 5.57 13.42 -22.64
CA ARG A 179 4.31 14.03 -23.13
C ARG A 179 3.69 15.02 -22.15
N LYS A 180 3.77 14.78 -20.84
CA LYS A 180 3.27 15.68 -19.79
C LYS A 180 4.13 16.94 -19.67
N PHE A 181 5.45 16.81 -19.78
CA PHE A 181 6.39 17.94 -19.77
C PHE A 181 6.36 18.73 -21.10
N LEU A 182 6.26 18.08 -22.26
CA LEU A 182 6.11 18.77 -23.56
C LEU A 182 4.77 19.53 -23.66
N LYS A 183 3.68 19.00 -23.11
CA LYS A 183 2.39 19.73 -23.06
C LYS A 183 2.44 20.97 -22.17
N ASN A 184 3.19 20.94 -21.06
CA ASN A 184 3.37 22.10 -20.20
C ASN A 184 4.32 23.15 -20.79
N ALA A 185 5.31 22.73 -21.59
CA ALA A 185 6.24 23.62 -22.28
C ALA A 185 5.62 24.29 -23.52
N LEU A 186 4.65 23.64 -24.20
CA LEU A 186 3.93 24.21 -25.35
C LEU A 186 2.64 24.96 -24.96
N GLY A 187 2.20 24.84 -23.70
CA GLY A 187 1.01 25.52 -23.18
C GLY A 187 1.26 26.89 -22.54
N SER A 188 2.49 27.42 -22.59
CA SER A 188 2.87 28.73 -22.04
C SER A 188 3.22 29.77 -23.11
N SER A 189 2.86 29.52 -24.37
CA SER A 189 2.94 30.49 -25.46
C SER A 189 1.66 30.51 -26.29
N ASN A 190 0.55 31.00 -25.71
CA ASN A 190 -0.41 31.87 -26.39
C ASN A 190 -1.57 32.20 -25.46
N GLN A 191 -1.75 33.51 -25.27
CA GLN A 191 -2.77 34.27 -24.54
C GLN A 191 -2.51 34.52 -23.06
#